data_AF-A0A1F7V0T1-F1
#
_entry.id   AF-A0A1F7V0T1-F1
#
_cell.length_a   1.000
_cell.length_b   1.000
_cell.length_c   1.000
_cell.angle_alpha   90.00
_cell.angle_beta   90.00
_cell.angle_gamma   90.00
#
_symmetry.space_group_name_H-M   'P 1'
#
loop_
_entity.id
_entity.type
_entity.pdbx_description
1 polymer ?
#
loop_
_entity_poly.entity_id
_entity_poly.type
_entity_poly.pdbx_seq_one_letter_code
_entity_poly.pdbx_strand_id
1 'polypeptide(L)'
;MKYRSHIILLSVCALGFPMGVAAARLVKGAGSETVYYVDDGGVRHAYPSRSVFISWHSPQFPISNFQFPNIEAIESNELAAMKLGENVMMRPGSFIKIQTTPQVYAVEQGGILRPIIGEQTAIDLYGKDWAKKVVDVPEVFFFNYKIGVSVRSRADLPDGTLVKLEHTPAFGDPSPAAAKALAGGQEGNPISGRGAGVSYYYKDKGVLTGFKSEAVVRENNLEAKNAVTIPQLFPIRSRTIVGRELRITDPEWGIPLNSADCAADSLKAAVLYLSKGNSGAVEEINRWRTATASAWERRTDVLSLMTMNPAEESTFDDRYLQAKGGIDVQEIARSYFDTHRDDIDFLIIWNAVVPAGSTEIAEFWPVTNSAEGLGKPLFERGELYGSRGKLKGVIHMGRPGDYPLNDSAGMARAVETGVHEFLHQWSGEADFRDLTGADRVELQTSDTYHWSPYVDIISPLGGWGWQDNGDGTFTSQRALLTASQLANLQFPDLDLYLMGLVPRHSVAPFRYVKPDKPSDTLAATMKGSVQKVTIDEVVYGNGVRRCMAP
;
A
#
# COMPACT_ATOMS: atom_id res chain seq x y z
N MET A 1 -34.64 26.98 -55.40
CA MET A 1 -34.88 25.91 -54.40
C MET A 1 -33.63 25.04 -54.29
N LYS A 2 -32.95 25.07 -53.14
CA LYS A 2 -32.15 23.97 -52.56
C LYS A 2 -31.59 24.49 -51.23
N TYR A 3 -32.34 24.24 -50.16
CA TYR A 3 -31.94 24.52 -48.78
C TYR A 3 -30.83 23.54 -48.38
N ARG A 4 -29.70 24.06 -47.91
CA ARG A 4 -28.65 23.30 -47.21
C ARG A 4 -29.09 23.16 -45.76
N SER A 5 -29.35 21.94 -45.30
CA SER A 5 -29.51 21.64 -43.87
C SER A 5 -28.14 21.32 -43.28
N HIS A 6 -27.78 22.04 -42.22
CA HIS A 6 -26.63 21.75 -41.36
C HIS A 6 -27.02 20.62 -40.39
N ILE A 7 -26.30 19.50 -40.46
CA ILE A 7 -26.37 18.45 -39.44
C ILE A 7 -25.48 18.89 -38.29
N ILE A 8 -26.10 19.17 -37.15
CA ILE A 8 -25.43 19.41 -35.86
C ILE A 8 -24.91 18.05 -35.38
N LEU A 9 -23.59 17.89 -35.30
CA LEU A 9 -22.96 16.79 -34.57
C LEU A 9 -23.17 17.04 -33.07
N LEU A 10 -24.12 16.32 -32.47
CA LEU A 10 -24.20 16.18 -31.03
C LEU A 10 -23.04 15.28 -30.57
N SER A 11 -21.99 15.90 -30.04
CA SER A 11 -20.94 15.22 -29.31
C SER A 11 -21.54 14.69 -28.01
N VAL A 12 -21.81 13.39 -27.95
CA VAL A 12 -22.17 12.71 -26.71
C VAL A 12 -20.94 12.68 -25.82
N CYS A 13 -20.90 13.60 -24.85
CA CYS A 13 -19.96 13.56 -23.75
C CYS A 13 -20.25 12.29 -22.93
N ALA A 14 -19.36 11.32 -22.98
CA ALA A 14 -19.43 10.13 -22.14
C ALA A 14 -19.16 10.58 -20.69
N LEU A 15 -20.25 10.81 -19.94
CA LEU A 15 -20.21 10.93 -18.50
C LEU A 15 -19.72 9.58 -17.95
N GLY A 16 -18.45 9.55 -17.53
CA GLY A 16 -17.87 8.43 -16.80
C GLY A 16 -18.56 8.33 -15.45
N PHE A 17 -19.58 7.48 -15.36
CA PHE A 17 -19.99 6.93 -14.07
C PHE A 17 -18.83 6.11 -13.51
N PRO A 18 -18.58 6.13 -12.18
CA PRO A 18 -17.73 5.12 -11.59
C PRO A 18 -18.34 3.76 -11.97
N MET A 19 -17.61 2.97 -12.75
CA MET A 19 -18.02 1.60 -13.05
C MET A 19 -18.08 0.87 -11.72
N GLY A 20 -19.29 0.68 -11.19
CA GLY A 20 -19.52 -0.39 -10.24
C GLY A 20 -18.98 -1.66 -10.88
N VAL A 21 -18.08 -2.36 -10.17
CA VAL A 21 -17.43 -3.58 -10.63
C VAL A 21 -18.48 -4.49 -11.25
N ALA A 22 -18.45 -4.64 -12.58
CA ALA A 22 -19.35 -5.54 -13.27
C ALA A 22 -19.09 -6.94 -12.70
N ALA A 23 -20.14 -7.62 -12.24
CA ALA A 23 -19.97 -8.98 -11.74
C ALA A 23 -19.24 -9.83 -12.80
N ALA A 24 -18.17 -10.51 -12.38
CA ALA A 24 -17.39 -11.42 -13.21
C ALA A 24 -18.27 -12.27 -14.15
N ARG A 25 -17.97 -12.24 -15.45
CA ARG A 25 -18.79 -12.88 -16.48
C ARG A 25 -18.16 -14.21 -16.88
N LEU A 26 -18.87 -15.32 -16.65
CA LEU A 26 -18.46 -16.64 -17.15
C LEU A 26 -19.00 -16.82 -18.56
N VAL A 27 -18.12 -16.95 -19.54
CA VAL A 27 -18.50 -17.11 -20.95
C VAL A 27 -17.97 -18.39 -21.56
N LYS A 28 -18.63 -18.86 -22.62
CA LYS A 28 -18.11 -19.85 -23.55
C LYS A 28 -18.53 -19.50 -24.96
N GLY A 29 -17.71 -19.88 -25.94
CA GLY A 29 -18.12 -19.78 -27.34
C GLY A 29 -19.25 -20.76 -27.65
N ALA A 30 -20.20 -20.37 -28.50
CA ALA A 30 -21.20 -21.27 -29.01
C ALA A 30 -20.54 -22.53 -29.62
N GLY A 31 -20.86 -23.71 -29.11
CA GLY A 31 -20.25 -24.99 -29.53
C GLY A 31 -18.88 -25.32 -28.95
N SER A 32 -18.33 -24.48 -28.04
CA SER A 32 -17.10 -24.77 -27.30
C SER A 32 -17.39 -25.21 -25.86
N GLU A 33 -16.59 -26.15 -25.36
CA GLU A 33 -16.62 -26.58 -23.95
C GLU A 33 -15.65 -25.78 -23.06
N THR A 34 -14.77 -24.97 -23.65
CA THR A 34 -13.85 -24.13 -22.88
C THR A 34 -14.62 -22.99 -22.24
N VAL A 35 -14.58 -22.94 -20.91
CA VAL A 35 -15.16 -21.87 -20.11
C VAL A 35 -14.09 -20.83 -19.82
N TYR A 36 -14.46 -19.56 -19.95
CA TYR A 36 -13.62 -18.42 -19.64
C TYR A 36 -14.23 -17.61 -18.51
N TYR A 37 -13.38 -17.14 -17.60
CA TYR A 37 -13.67 -15.99 -16.75
C TYR A 37 -13.32 -14.72 -17.54
N VAL A 38 -14.19 -13.72 -17.55
CA VAL A 38 -13.90 -12.41 -18.14
C VAL A 38 -13.72 -11.40 -17.01
N ASP A 39 -12.55 -10.77 -16.99
CA ASP A 39 -12.17 -9.78 -15.99
C ASP A 39 -12.83 -8.41 -16.26
N ASP A 40 -12.65 -7.49 -15.31
CA ASP A 40 -13.17 -6.12 -15.36
C ASP A 40 -12.66 -5.32 -16.57
N GLY A 41 -11.53 -5.74 -17.15
CA GLY A 41 -10.91 -5.17 -18.34
C GLY A 41 -11.42 -5.77 -19.66
N GLY A 42 -12.33 -6.75 -19.61
CA GLY A 42 -12.83 -7.46 -20.79
C GLY A 42 -11.83 -8.49 -21.37
N VAL A 43 -10.81 -8.86 -20.60
CA VAL A 43 -9.85 -9.92 -20.92
C VAL A 43 -10.44 -11.25 -20.51
N ARG A 44 -10.30 -12.28 -21.36
CA ARG A 44 -10.79 -13.64 -21.08
C ARG A 44 -9.65 -14.55 -20.62
N HIS A 45 -9.91 -15.28 -19.53
CA HIS A 45 -8.99 -16.17 -18.84
C HIS A 45 -9.58 -17.57 -18.86
N ALA A 46 -8.89 -18.52 -19.50
CA ALA A 46 -9.42 -19.87 -19.64
C ALA A 46 -9.32 -20.64 -18.32
N TYR A 47 -10.33 -21.45 -18.01
CA TYR A 47 -10.20 -22.50 -17.01
C TYR A 47 -9.53 -23.73 -17.63
N PRO A 48 -8.29 -24.07 -17.24
CA PRO A 48 -7.50 -25.10 -17.93
C PRO A 48 -7.98 -26.52 -17.65
N SER A 49 -8.77 -26.72 -16.58
CA SER A 49 -9.36 -28.02 -16.26
C SER A 49 -10.66 -27.89 -15.47
N ARG A 50 -11.45 -28.97 -15.47
CA ARG A 50 -12.66 -29.09 -14.65
C ARG A 50 -12.36 -28.88 -13.16
N SER A 51 -11.23 -29.39 -12.67
CA SER A 51 -10.84 -29.25 -11.25
C SER A 51 -10.58 -27.81 -10.87
N VAL A 52 -9.93 -27.03 -11.74
CA VAL A 52 -9.71 -25.60 -11.50
C VAL A 52 -11.04 -24.86 -11.48
N PHE A 53 -11.91 -25.08 -12.46
CA PHE A 53 -13.25 -24.48 -12.48
C PHE A 53 -14.03 -24.79 -11.19
N ILE A 54 -14.08 -26.06 -10.82
CA ILE A 54 -14.76 -26.52 -9.60
C ILE A 54 -14.20 -25.83 -8.34
N SER A 55 -12.88 -25.66 -8.24
CA SER A 55 -12.26 -25.07 -7.05
C SER A 55 -12.76 -23.65 -6.74
N TRP A 56 -13.16 -22.88 -7.76
CA TRP A 56 -13.67 -21.52 -7.63
C TRP A 56 -15.17 -21.44 -7.39
N HIS A 57 -15.93 -22.37 -7.98
CA HIS A 57 -17.40 -22.28 -8.05
C HIS A 57 -18.13 -23.19 -7.08
N SER A 58 -17.41 -24.02 -6.32
CA SER A 58 -18.02 -24.88 -5.32
C SER A 58 -17.44 -24.67 -3.93
N PRO A 59 -18.27 -24.71 -2.88
CA PRO A 59 -17.78 -24.77 -1.51
C PRO A 59 -17.07 -26.08 -1.19
N GLN A 60 -17.28 -27.15 -1.97
CA GLN A 60 -16.86 -28.51 -1.66
C GLN A 60 -15.84 -29.03 -2.66
N PHE A 61 -14.86 -29.78 -2.19
CA PHE A 61 -14.04 -30.66 -3.03
C PHE A 61 -13.82 -32.00 -2.31
N PRO A 62 -13.98 -33.15 -2.98
CA PRO A 62 -14.50 -33.36 -4.34
C PRO A 62 -16.04 -33.28 -4.41
N ILE A 63 -16.61 -33.08 -5.62
CA ILE A 63 -18.05 -32.83 -5.80
C ILE A 63 -18.71 -33.88 -6.68
N SER A 64 -19.50 -34.76 -6.06
CA SER A 64 -20.36 -35.70 -6.78
C SER A 64 -21.62 -35.02 -7.36
N ASN A 65 -22.03 -33.86 -6.82
CA ASN A 65 -23.29 -33.19 -7.15
C ASN A 65 -23.12 -31.69 -7.54
N PHE A 66 -22.03 -31.35 -8.26
CA PHE A 66 -21.74 -29.96 -8.60
C PHE A 66 -22.77 -29.42 -9.59
N GLN A 67 -23.46 -28.35 -9.19
CA GLN A 67 -24.30 -27.59 -10.10
C GLN A 67 -23.45 -26.47 -10.72
N PHE A 68 -23.35 -26.50 -12.06
CA PHE A 68 -22.64 -25.45 -12.77
C PHE A 68 -23.33 -24.09 -12.56
N PRO A 69 -22.58 -23.01 -12.29
CA PRO A 69 -23.13 -21.67 -12.36
C PRO A 69 -23.59 -21.37 -13.79
N ASN A 70 -24.37 -20.31 -13.96
CA ASN A 70 -24.75 -19.87 -15.30
C ASN A 70 -23.48 -19.50 -16.11
N ILE A 71 -23.30 -20.12 -17.27
CA ILE A 71 -22.22 -19.83 -18.21
C ILE A 71 -22.87 -19.27 -19.47
N GLU A 72 -22.59 -18.01 -19.77
CA GLU A 72 -23.14 -17.32 -20.92
C GLU A 72 -22.53 -17.86 -22.22
N ALA A 73 -23.38 -18.28 -23.15
CA ALA A 73 -22.94 -18.65 -24.49
C ALA A 73 -22.89 -17.38 -25.35
N ILE A 74 -21.72 -17.07 -25.90
CA ILE A 74 -21.52 -15.90 -26.76
C ILE A 74 -21.08 -16.30 -28.15
N GLU A 75 -21.28 -15.40 -29.10
CA GLU A 75 -20.89 -15.61 -30.49
C GLU A 75 -19.36 -15.71 -30.62
N SER A 76 -18.91 -16.52 -31.57
CA SER A 76 -17.47 -16.79 -31.74
C SER A 76 -16.65 -15.54 -32.06
N ASN A 77 -17.24 -14.57 -32.76
CA ASN A 77 -16.61 -13.29 -33.08
C ASN A 77 -16.48 -12.38 -31.85
N GLU A 78 -17.48 -12.36 -30.96
CA GLU A 78 -17.41 -11.63 -29.69
C GLU A 78 -16.31 -12.22 -28.80
N LEU A 79 -16.29 -13.55 -28.66
CA LEU A 79 -15.25 -14.23 -27.89
C LEU A 79 -13.86 -13.99 -28.50
N ALA A 80 -13.72 -14.00 -29.83
CA ALA A 80 -12.45 -13.73 -30.50
C ALA A 80 -11.96 -12.29 -30.35
N ALA A 81 -12.87 -11.32 -30.17
CA ALA A 81 -12.52 -9.92 -29.94
C ALA A 81 -11.99 -9.65 -28.52
N MET A 82 -12.31 -10.52 -27.54
CA MET A 82 -11.76 -10.45 -26.19
C MET A 82 -10.30 -10.92 -26.17
N LYS A 83 -9.42 -10.10 -25.59
CA LYS A 83 -7.99 -10.42 -25.41
C LYS A 83 -7.84 -11.68 -24.54
N LEU A 84 -6.85 -12.51 -24.85
CA LEU A 84 -6.48 -13.65 -24.00
C LEU A 84 -5.57 -13.16 -22.86
N GLY A 85 -5.96 -13.48 -21.63
CA GLY A 85 -5.16 -13.27 -20.42
C GLY A 85 -4.47 -14.55 -19.97
N GLU A 86 -3.90 -14.52 -18.76
CA GLU A 86 -3.36 -15.71 -18.12
C GLU A 86 -4.46 -16.71 -17.79
N ASN A 87 -4.12 -18.00 -17.73
CA ASN A 87 -5.08 -19.03 -17.36
C ASN A 87 -5.49 -18.87 -15.89
N VAL A 88 -6.77 -19.16 -15.60
CA VAL A 88 -7.21 -19.27 -14.20
C VAL A 88 -6.46 -20.40 -13.53
N MET A 89 -5.92 -20.14 -12.34
CA MET A 89 -5.19 -21.09 -11.51
C MET A 89 -6.10 -21.73 -10.46
N MET A 90 -5.64 -22.81 -9.83
CA MET A 90 -6.33 -23.48 -8.74
C MET A 90 -6.60 -22.47 -7.61
N ARG A 91 -7.79 -22.55 -7.00
CA ARG A 91 -8.16 -21.61 -5.95
C ARG A 91 -7.23 -21.71 -4.73
N PRO A 92 -6.85 -20.58 -4.12
CA PRO A 92 -6.11 -20.57 -2.86
C PRO A 92 -6.78 -21.41 -1.77
N GLY A 93 -5.96 -22.05 -0.93
CA GLY A 93 -6.41 -23.04 0.06
C GLY A 93 -6.58 -24.46 -0.47
N SER A 94 -6.38 -24.69 -1.78
CA SER A 94 -6.36 -26.04 -2.38
C SER A 94 -5.00 -26.72 -2.24
N PHE A 95 -4.95 -28.04 -2.42
CA PHE A 95 -3.70 -28.81 -2.49
C PHE A 95 -3.51 -29.38 -3.88
N ILE A 96 -2.34 -29.16 -4.47
CA ILE A 96 -2.03 -29.68 -5.80
C ILE A 96 -0.69 -30.41 -5.82
N LYS A 97 -0.53 -31.28 -6.82
CA LYS A 97 0.75 -31.85 -7.22
C LYS A 97 0.78 -32.10 -8.72
N ILE A 98 1.93 -32.49 -9.25
CA ILE A 98 2.07 -33.08 -10.58
C ILE A 98 2.35 -34.58 -10.44
N GLN A 99 2.05 -35.38 -11.47
CA GLN A 99 2.17 -36.84 -11.38
C GLN A 99 3.62 -37.33 -11.22
N THR A 100 4.59 -36.54 -11.64
CA THR A 100 6.01 -36.91 -11.68
C THR A 100 6.78 -36.66 -10.38
N THR A 101 6.17 -36.03 -9.36
CA THR A 101 6.78 -35.86 -8.04
C THR A 101 5.79 -36.14 -6.91
N PRO A 102 6.23 -36.71 -5.77
CA PRO A 102 5.39 -36.86 -4.59
C PRO A 102 5.15 -35.54 -3.84
N GLN A 103 5.86 -34.45 -4.16
CA GLN A 103 5.71 -33.17 -3.47
C GLN A 103 4.30 -32.59 -3.66
N VAL A 104 3.63 -32.31 -2.54
CA VAL A 104 2.34 -31.61 -2.54
C VAL A 104 2.55 -30.15 -2.15
N TYR A 105 1.82 -29.27 -2.81
CA TYR A 105 1.84 -27.83 -2.59
C TYR A 105 0.48 -27.38 -2.10
N ALA A 106 0.46 -26.52 -1.08
CA ALA A 106 -0.71 -25.70 -0.80
C ALA A 106 -0.70 -24.50 -1.75
N VAL A 107 -1.84 -24.21 -2.35
CA VAL A 107 -1.99 -23.07 -3.25
C VAL A 107 -2.28 -21.82 -2.42
N GLU A 108 -1.43 -20.82 -2.58
CA GLU A 108 -1.53 -19.49 -2.01
C GLU A 108 -2.05 -18.51 -3.05
N GLN A 109 -2.65 -17.43 -2.59
CA GLN A 109 -3.18 -16.37 -3.45
C GLN A 109 -2.10 -15.80 -4.37
N GLY A 110 -2.45 -15.59 -5.64
CA GLY A 110 -1.51 -15.16 -6.67
C GLY A 110 -0.83 -16.27 -7.45
N GLY A 111 -1.29 -17.52 -7.33
CA GLY A 111 -0.68 -18.65 -8.02
C GLY A 111 0.64 -19.09 -7.40
N ILE A 112 0.84 -18.83 -6.11
CA ILE A 112 2.05 -19.24 -5.40
C ILE A 112 1.84 -20.65 -4.84
N LEU A 113 2.76 -21.57 -5.13
CA LEU A 113 2.76 -22.92 -4.59
C LEU A 113 3.68 -22.98 -3.39
N ARG A 114 3.11 -23.25 -2.22
CA ARG A 114 3.81 -23.38 -0.94
C ARG A 114 4.09 -24.87 -0.68
N PRO A 115 5.33 -25.37 -0.84
CA PRO A 115 5.64 -26.78 -0.62
C PRO A 115 5.33 -27.20 0.82
N ILE A 116 4.57 -28.27 1.03
CA ILE A 116 4.32 -28.80 2.37
C ILE A 116 5.46 -29.74 2.75
N ILE A 117 6.15 -29.47 3.87
CA ILE A 117 7.31 -30.27 4.29
C ILE A 117 6.87 -31.50 5.07
N GLY A 118 6.80 -32.63 4.38
CA GLY A 118 6.54 -33.94 4.97
C GLY A 118 5.07 -34.21 5.29
N GLU A 119 4.72 -35.49 5.31
CA GLU A 119 3.35 -35.95 5.55
C GLU A 119 2.85 -35.61 6.96
N GLN A 120 3.72 -35.66 7.96
CA GLN A 120 3.35 -35.34 9.34
C GLN A 120 2.89 -33.88 9.48
N THR A 121 3.60 -32.93 8.87
CA THR A 121 3.18 -31.52 8.84
C THR A 121 1.81 -31.37 8.18
N ALA A 122 1.56 -32.10 7.09
CA ALA A 122 0.26 -32.07 6.43
C ALA A 122 -0.86 -32.63 7.33
N ILE A 123 -0.60 -33.70 8.07
CA ILE A 123 -1.53 -34.28 9.04
C ILE A 123 -1.81 -33.30 10.19
N ASP A 124 -0.76 -32.67 10.72
CA ASP A 124 -0.86 -31.74 11.85
C ASP A 124 -1.63 -30.47 11.51
N LEU A 125 -1.55 -30.02 10.25
CA LEU A 125 -2.24 -28.83 9.76
C LEU A 125 -3.64 -29.13 9.21
N TYR A 126 -3.78 -30.16 8.39
CA TYR A 126 -4.97 -30.38 7.56
C TYR A 126 -5.74 -31.67 7.91
N GLY A 127 -5.25 -32.42 8.90
CA GLY A 127 -5.84 -33.67 9.38
C GLY A 127 -5.45 -34.90 8.55
N LYS A 128 -5.77 -36.09 9.06
CA LYS A 128 -5.39 -37.38 8.44
C LYS A 128 -5.94 -37.58 7.03
N ASP A 129 -7.03 -36.92 6.69
CA ASP A 129 -7.69 -37.02 5.38
C ASP A 129 -7.15 -36.00 4.35
N TRP A 130 -6.10 -35.22 4.66
CA TRP A 130 -5.55 -34.19 3.78
C TRP A 130 -5.22 -34.71 2.37
N ALA A 131 -4.66 -35.92 2.27
CA ALA A 131 -4.25 -36.53 1.01
C ALA A 131 -5.44 -36.75 0.04
N LYS A 132 -6.66 -36.92 0.57
CA LYS A 132 -7.89 -37.07 -0.24
C LYS A 132 -8.30 -35.76 -0.93
N LYS A 133 -7.73 -34.63 -0.52
CA LYS A 133 -8.01 -33.29 -1.05
C LYS A 133 -6.99 -32.86 -2.12
N VAL A 134 -5.96 -33.67 -2.37
CA VAL A 134 -4.90 -33.34 -3.33
C VAL A 134 -5.39 -33.56 -4.75
N VAL A 135 -5.15 -32.57 -5.61
CA VAL A 135 -5.52 -32.58 -7.02
C VAL A 135 -4.27 -32.67 -7.89
N ASP A 136 -4.24 -33.63 -8.81
CA ASP A 136 -3.23 -33.67 -9.85
C ASP A 136 -3.49 -32.58 -10.89
N VAL A 137 -2.48 -31.74 -11.15
CA VAL A 137 -2.48 -30.73 -12.20
C VAL A 137 -1.53 -31.19 -13.30
N PRO A 138 -1.93 -31.14 -14.59
CA PRO A 138 -1.02 -31.45 -15.69
C PRO A 138 0.20 -30.52 -15.70
N GLU A 139 1.39 -31.07 -15.97
CA GLU A 139 2.66 -30.32 -15.94
C GLU A 139 2.65 -29.05 -16.80
N VAL A 140 1.99 -29.07 -17.96
CA VAL A 140 1.87 -27.91 -18.85
C VAL A 140 1.20 -26.70 -18.18
N PHE A 141 0.28 -26.93 -17.25
CA PHE A 141 -0.38 -25.86 -16.49
C PHE A 141 0.32 -25.56 -15.16
N PHE A 142 1.28 -26.40 -14.74
CA PHE A 142 2.09 -26.15 -13.55
C PHE A 142 3.01 -24.93 -13.75
N PHE A 143 3.41 -24.64 -14.99
CA PHE A 143 4.19 -23.45 -15.34
C PHE A 143 3.44 -22.12 -15.15
N ASN A 144 2.11 -22.16 -14.94
CA ASN A 144 1.37 -20.94 -14.60
C ASN A 144 1.67 -20.47 -13.16
N TYR A 145 2.24 -21.34 -12.32
CA TYR A 145 2.45 -21.06 -10.90
C TYR A 145 3.90 -20.70 -10.58
N LYS A 146 4.10 -20.00 -9.47
CA LYS A 146 5.42 -19.69 -8.90
C LYS A 146 5.63 -20.48 -7.62
N ILE A 147 6.80 -21.07 -7.42
CA ILE A 147 7.10 -21.76 -6.16
C ILE A 147 7.52 -20.74 -5.11
N GLY A 148 6.82 -20.75 -3.96
CA GLY A 148 7.10 -19.89 -2.82
C GLY A 148 7.78 -20.63 -1.66
N VAL A 149 7.78 -20.01 -0.49
CA VAL A 149 8.41 -20.55 0.73
C VAL A 149 7.63 -21.78 1.23
N SER A 150 8.33 -22.77 1.79
CA SER A 150 7.69 -24.00 2.27
C SER A 150 6.86 -23.79 3.53
N VAL A 151 5.75 -24.54 3.64
CA VAL A 151 4.94 -24.66 4.86
C VAL A 151 5.61 -25.67 5.79
N ARG A 152 6.07 -25.21 6.95
CA ARG A 152 6.75 -26.05 7.95
C ARG A 152 5.94 -26.20 9.24
N SER A 153 5.04 -25.26 9.50
CA SER A 153 4.29 -25.18 10.76
C SER A 153 3.00 -24.37 10.59
N ARG A 154 2.25 -24.22 11.69
CA ARG A 154 1.06 -23.37 11.76
C ARG A 154 1.37 -21.88 11.55
N ALA A 155 2.61 -21.45 11.75
CA ALA A 155 3.04 -20.08 11.50
C ALA A 155 3.24 -19.79 10.00
N ASP A 156 3.48 -20.83 9.20
CA ASP A 156 3.76 -20.71 7.76
C ASP A 156 2.51 -20.96 6.91
N LEU A 157 1.32 -20.78 7.49
CA LEU A 157 0.06 -21.06 6.79
C LEU A 157 -0.09 -20.16 5.55
N PRO A 158 -0.41 -20.73 4.38
CA PRO A 158 -0.63 -19.96 3.16
C PRO A 158 -1.78 -18.96 3.27
N ASP A 159 -1.68 -17.83 2.58
CA ASP A 159 -2.85 -16.97 2.33
C ASP A 159 -3.89 -17.72 1.48
N GLY A 160 -5.16 -17.41 1.70
CA GLY A 160 -6.30 -18.19 1.18
C GLY A 160 -6.79 -19.29 2.12
N THR A 161 -6.08 -19.53 3.23
CA THR A 161 -6.48 -20.55 4.22
C THR A 161 -7.71 -20.08 5.02
N LEU A 162 -8.72 -20.96 5.12
CA LEU A 162 -9.79 -20.82 6.12
C LEU A 162 -9.26 -21.29 7.48
N VAL A 163 -9.39 -20.46 8.49
CA VAL A 163 -8.83 -20.65 9.82
C VAL A 163 -9.94 -20.73 10.87
N LYS A 164 -9.75 -21.60 11.85
CA LYS A 164 -10.49 -21.62 13.12
C LYS A 164 -9.50 -21.40 14.26
N LEU A 165 -9.81 -20.50 15.18
CA LEU A 165 -8.96 -20.28 16.35
C LEU A 165 -9.27 -21.32 17.44
N GLU A 166 -8.24 -21.85 18.09
CA GLU A 166 -8.38 -22.80 19.22
C GLU A 166 -9.14 -22.19 20.39
N HIS A 167 -8.92 -20.90 20.63
CA HIS A 167 -9.62 -20.11 21.63
C HIS A 167 -10.12 -18.85 20.94
N THR A 168 -11.39 -18.48 21.16
CA THR A 168 -11.88 -17.17 20.74
C THR A 168 -11.19 -16.11 21.59
N PRO A 169 -10.44 -15.17 20.99
CA PRO A 169 -9.70 -14.18 21.77
C PRO A 169 -10.65 -13.36 22.67
N ALA A 170 -10.24 -13.09 23.90
CA ALA A 170 -10.79 -11.96 24.64
C ALA A 170 -10.27 -10.70 23.93
N PHE A 171 -11.17 -9.84 23.46
CA PHE A 171 -10.82 -8.66 22.66
C PHE A 171 -9.86 -7.74 23.44
N GLY A 172 -8.62 -7.56 22.98
CA GLY A 172 -7.68 -6.58 23.54
C GLY A 172 -6.18 -6.91 23.46
N ASP A 173 -5.77 -8.16 23.19
CA ASP A 173 -4.34 -8.51 23.21
C ASP A 173 -3.79 -8.91 21.83
N PRO A 174 -2.73 -8.24 21.32
CA PRO A 174 -1.90 -8.83 20.28
C PRO A 174 -1.19 -10.08 20.81
N SER A 175 -0.91 -11.06 19.93
CA SER A 175 -0.15 -12.25 20.35
C SER A 175 1.25 -11.84 20.86
N PRO A 176 1.84 -12.57 21.83
CA PRO A 176 3.17 -12.29 22.36
C PRO A 176 4.29 -12.23 21.30
N ALA A 177 4.08 -12.84 20.13
CA ALA A 177 5.03 -12.81 19.02
C ALA A 177 4.92 -11.53 18.17
N ALA A 178 3.71 -10.97 18.02
CA ALA A 178 3.48 -9.72 17.28
C ALA A 178 3.99 -8.49 18.07
N ALA A 179 3.85 -8.51 19.39
CA ALA A 179 4.35 -7.45 20.28
C ALA A 179 5.89 -7.29 20.21
N LYS A 180 6.63 -8.37 19.92
CA LYS A 180 8.10 -8.35 19.90
C LYS A 180 8.70 -7.87 18.57
N ALA A 181 7.94 -7.92 17.47
CA ALA A 181 8.34 -7.40 16.17
C ALA A 181 8.07 -5.89 16.00
N LEU A 182 7.16 -5.33 16.81
CA LEU A 182 6.75 -3.92 16.78
C LEU A 182 7.64 -3.00 17.62
N ALA A 183 8.57 -3.53 18.42
CA ALA A 183 9.37 -2.77 19.38
C ALA A 183 10.53 -1.94 18.76
N GLY A 184 10.56 -1.75 17.44
CA GLY A 184 11.65 -1.08 16.72
C GLY A 184 11.34 0.31 16.16
N GLY A 185 10.15 0.87 16.39
CA GLY A 185 9.78 2.21 15.94
C GLY A 185 8.33 2.51 16.30
N GLN A 186 8.15 3.56 17.10
CA GLN A 186 6.92 4.09 17.73
C GLN A 186 5.64 3.23 17.66
N GLU A 187 5.21 2.83 18.86
CA GLU A 187 4.17 1.84 19.15
C GLU A 187 2.76 2.24 18.68
N GLY A 188 2.38 1.76 17.49
CA GLY A 188 0.99 1.50 17.15
C GLY A 188 0.46 0.34 18.00
N ASN A 189 -0.37 0.63 18.98
CA ASN A 189 -0.98 -0.37 19.85
C ASN A 189 -2.29 -0.86 19.19
N PRO A 190 -2.43 -2.13 18.78
CA PRO A 190 -3.62 -2.52 18.04
C PRO A 190 -4.75 -3.03 18.96
N ILE A 191 -5.97 -2.82 18.44
CA ILE A 191 -7.23 -3.54 18.66
C ILE A 191 -8.12 -3.10 19.85
N SER A 192 -9.06 -2.19 19.55
CA SER A 192 -10.36 -2.13 20.25
C SER A 192 -11.49 -2.70 19.38
N GLY A 193 -11.97 -3.88 19.78
CA GLY A 193 -13.35 -4.37 19.71
C GLY A 193 -14.14 -4.26 18.40
N ARG A 194 -14.39 -5.41 17.75
CA ARG A 194 -15.67 -5.83 17.15
C ARG A 194 -15.51 -7.22 16.48
N GLY A 195 -15.96 -8.28 17.13
CA GLY A 195 -15.94 -9.64 16.55
C GLY A 195 -16.55 -10.74 17.43
N ALA A 196 -17.34 -10.39 18.44
CA ALA A 196 -17.92 -11.37 19.35
C ALA A 196 -18.80 -12.37 18.56
N GLY A 197 -18.51 -13.67 18.70
CA GLY A 197 -19.29 -14.75 18.07
C GLY A 197 -18.77 -15.29 16.73
N VAL A 198 -17.62 -14.83 16.23
CA VAL A 198 -17.00 -15.37 15.01
C VAL A 198 -16.23 -16.65 15.31
N SER A 199 -16.44 -17.71 14.51
CA SER A 199 -15.75 -19.01 14.65
C SER A 199 -14.73 -19.30 13.54
N TYR A 200 -14.81 -18.57 12.42
CA TYR A 200 -14.01 -18.83 11.22
C TYR A 200 -13.45 -17.53 10.65
N TYR A 201 -12.24 -17.60 10.11
CA TYR A 201 -11.48 -16.47 9.60
C TYR A 201 -10.88 -16.81 8.24
N TYR A 202 -10.84 -15.85 7.33
CA TYR A 202 -10.07 -15.96 6.09
C TYR A 202 -8.70 -15.31 6.29
N LYS A 203 -7.62 -16.03 5.98
CA LYS A 203 -6.25 -15.49 5.98
C LYS A 203 -5.94 -14.84 4.63
N ASP A 204 -5.63 -13.55 4.64
CA ASP A 204 -5.30 -12.75 3.47
C ASP A 204 -4.21 -11.74 3.85
N LYS A 205 -3.08 -11.75 3.13
CA LYS A 205 -1.91 -10.88 3.36
C LYS A 205 -1.46 -10.92 4.83
N GLY A 206 -1.27 -12.13 5.34
CA GLY A 206 -0.81 -12.38 6.71
C GLY A 206 -1.80 -12.05 7.83
N VAL A 207 -3.05 -11.65 7.51
CA VAL A 207 -4.03 -11.19 8.50
C VAL A 207 -5.34 -11.94 8.38
N LEU A 208 -6.00 -12.15 9.52
CA LEU A 208 -7.27 -12.84 9.63
C LEU A 208 -8.44 -11.86 9.55
N THR A 209 -9.39 -12.12 8.65
CA THR A 209 -10.68 -11.43 8.62
C THR A 209 -11.79 -12.39 9.03
N GLY A 210 -12.55 -12.04 10.07
CA GLY A 210 -13.59 -12.91 10.59
C GLY A 210 -14.82 -13.00 9.69
N PHE A 211 -15.48 -14.17 9.64
CA PHE A 211 -16.80 -14.32 9.01
C PHE A 211 -17.93 -14.15 10.01
N LYS A 212 -18.97 -13.37 9.66
CA LYS A 212 -20.12 -13.12 10.53
C LYS A 212 -20.83 -14.41 10.96
N SER A 213 -20.85 -15.42 10.09
CA SER A 213 -21.41 -16.73 10.40
C SER A 213 -20.86 -17.81 9.46
N GLU A 214 -21.11 -19.08 9.78
CA GLU A 214 -20.79 -20.20 8.88
C GLU A 214 -21.60 -20.16 7.57
N ALA A 215 -22.78 -19.53 7.56
CA ALA A 215 -23.53 -19.31 6.33
C ALA A 215 -22.74 -18.40 5.37
N VAL A 216 -22.12 -17.34 5.90
CA VAL A 216 -21.27 -16.44 5.12
C VAL A 216 -20.00 -17.15 4.61
N VAL A 217 -19.43 -18.08 5.39
CA VAL A 217 -18.33 -18.94 4.90
C VAL A 217 -18.78 -19.69 3.63
N ARG A 218 -19.99 -20.26 3.63
CA ARG A 218 -20.53 -20.98 2.46
C ARG A 218 -20.87 -20.07 1.28
N GLU A 219 -21.38 -18.87 1.54
CA GLU A 219 -21.62 -17.85 0.48
C GLU A 219 -20.33 -17.46 -0.27
N ASN A 220 -19.19 -17.66 0.38
CA ASN A 220 -17.85 -17.43 -0.17
C ASN A 220 -17.22 -18.70 -0.79
N ASN A 221 -18.03 -19.71 -1.10
CA ASN A 221 -17.57 -21.01 -1.61
C ASN A 221 -16.49 -21.63 -0.70
N LEU A 222 -16.60 -21.51 0.61
CA LEU A 222 -15.73 -22.16 1.59
C LEU A 222 -16.52 -23.12 2.47
N GLU A 223 -15.81 -24.02 3.15
CA GLU A 223 -16.40 -25.00 4.06
C GLU A 223 -15.71 -25.03 5.41
N ALA A 224 -16.50 -24.84 6.48
CA ALA A 224 -16.04 -24.88 7.87
C ALA A 224 -15.23 -26.13 8.23
N LYS A 225 -15.61 -27.31 7.72
CA LYS A 225 -14.88 -28.58 7.97
C LYS A 225 -13.44 -28.59 7.42
N ASN A 226 -13.14 -27.69 6.48
CA ASN A 226 -11.82 -27.54 5.88
C ASN A 226 -10.97 -26.48 6.61
N ALA A 227 -11.50 -25.83 7.64
CA ALA A 227 -10.76 -24.84 8.40
C ALA A 227 -9.57 -25.49 9.14
N VAL A 228 -8.41 -24.84 9.04
CA VAL A 228 -7.23 -25.21 9.83
C VAL A 228 -7.35 -24.62 11.22
N THR A 229 -7.18 -25.45 12.25
CA THR A 229 -7.25 -24.99 13.64
C THR A 229 -5.87 -24.53 14.12
N ILE A 230 -5.76 -23.29 14.58
CA ILE A 230 -4.51 -22.69 15.08
C ILE A 230 -4.72 -21.89 16.37
N PRO A 231 -3.68 -21.69 17.18
CA PRO A 231 -3.67 -20.59 18.16
C PRO A 231 -3.68 -19.23 17.43
N GLN A 232 -3.92 -18.14 18.16
CA GLN A 232 -3.89 -16.79 17.59
C GLN A 232 -2.44 -16.38 17.21
N LEU A 233 -2.01 -16.73 16.00
CA LEU A 233 -0.68 -16.43 15.47
C LEU A 233 -0.63 -15.16 14.60
N PHE A 234 -1.78 -14.76 14.05
CA PHE A 234 -1.90 -13.68 13.09
C PHE A 234 -2.76 -12.53 13.64
N PRO A 235 -2.54 -11.27 13.19
CA PRO A 235 -3.44 -10.16 13.51
C PRO A 235 -4.85 -10.45 13.01
N ILE A 236 -5.85 -9.88 13.68
CA ILE A 236 -7.26 -10.01 13.31
C ILE A 236 -7.80 -8.62 12.97
N ARG A 237 -8.45 -8.48 11.82
CA ARG A 237 -9.11 -7.23 11.43
C ARG A 237 -10.32 -6.94 12.29
N SER A 238 -10.58 -5.65 12.52
CA SER A 238 -11.82 -5.15 13.11
C SER A 238 -13.02 -5.35 12.17
N ARG A 239 -12.78 -5.44 10.86
CA ARG A 239 -13.80 -5.75 9.86
C ARG A 239 -14.22 -7.22 9.90
N THR A 240 -15.52 -7.46 9.73
CA THR A 240 -16.10 -8.79 9.56
C THR A 240 -16.66 -8.94 8.15
N ILE A 241 -16.46 -10.09 7.52
CA ILE A 241 -17.09 -10.48 6.25
C ILE A 241 -18.54 -10.85 6.55
N VAL A 242 -19.47 -10.08 5.97
CA VAL A 242 -20.91 -10.20 6.26
C VAL A 242 -21.72 -10.85 5.12
N GLY A 243 -21.09 -11.10 3.97
CA GLY A 243 -21.69 -11.72 2.80
C GLY A 243 -20.61 -12.21 1.83
N ARG A 244 -20.95 -12.38 0.55
CA ARG A 244 -19.99 -12.71 -0.51
C ARG A 244 -18.91 -11.63 -0.64
N GLU A 245 -17.66 -12.07 -0.66
CA GLU A 245 -16.44 -11.28 -0.75
C GLU A 245 -15.74 -11.59 -2.07
N LEU A 246 -15.57 -10.58 -2.92
CA LEU A 246 -14.93 -10.75 -4.22
C LEU A 246 -13.48 -11.21 -4.05
N ARG A 247 -12.83 -10.76 -2.98
CA ARG A 247 -11.44 -11.13 -2.65
C ARG A 247 -11.18 -12.62 -2.46
N ILE A 248 -12.26 -13.36 -2.23
CA ILE A 248 -12.27 -14.79 -1.96
C ILE A 248 -12.85 -15.58 -3.14
N THR A 249 -13.67 -14.94 -3.97
CA THR A 249 -14.51 -15.59 -4.98
C THR A 249 -14.16 -15.19 -6.42
N ASP A 250 -13.31 -14.18 -6.60
CA ASP A 250 -12.83 -13.72 -7.90
C ASP A 250 -11.41 -14.27 -8.19
N PRO A 251 -11.21 -14.98 -9.33
CA PRO A 251 -9.91 -15.52 -9.76
C PRO A 251 -8.76 -14.53 -9.96
N GLU A 252 -9.05 -13.30 -10.40
CA GLU A 252 -8.03 -12.26 -10.62
C GLU A 252 -7.67 -11.55 -9.32
N TRP A 253 -8.50 -11.71 -8.28
CA TRP A 253 -8.29 -10.99 -7.04
C TRP A 253 -7.04 -11.48 -6.30
N GLY A 254 -6.07 -10.57 -6.16
CA GLY A 254 -4.79 -10.86 -5.53
C GLY A 254 -3.88 -11.70 -6.42
N ILE A 255 -3.90 -11.50 -7.73
CA ILE A 255 -2.69 -11.70 -8.53
C ILE A 255 -1.72 -10.56 -8.15
N PRO A 256 -0.56 -10.85 -7.53
CA PRO A 256 0.41 -9.82 -7.19
C PRO A 256 0.87 -9.15 -8.48
N LEU A 257 0.63 -7.85 -8.60
CA LEU A 257 1.46 -7.01 -9.44
C LEU A 257 2.82 -6.99 -8.72
N ASN A 258 3.86 -7.61 -9.27
CA ASN A 258 5.21 -7.37 -8.77
C ASN A 258 5.61 -5.96 -9.19
N SER A 259 5.16 -4.98 -8.41
CA SER A 259 5.29 -3.56 -8.69
C SER A 259 6.07 -2.84 -7.59
N ALA A 260 6.66 -3.60 -6.65
CA ALA A 260 7.62 -3.05 -5.71
C ALA A 260 8.77 -2.41 -6.48
N ASP A 261 9.08 -1.16 -6.15
CA ASP A 261 10.14 -0.39 -6.78
C ASP A 261 10.70 0.65 -5.81
N CYS A 262 11.82 1.27 -6.20
CA CYS A 262 12.40 2.41 -5.50
C CYS A 262 12.27 3.70 -6.31
N ALA A 263 11.36 3.70 -7.29
CA ALA A 263 11.17 4.79 -8.22
C ALA A 263 10.59 6.00 -7.49
N ALA A 264 11.10 7.17 -7.84
CA ALA A 264 10.57 8.45 -7.40
C ALA A 264 10.21 9.34 -8.59
N ASP A 265 10.38 8.87 -9.82
CA ASP A 265 10.22 9.64 -11.07
C ASP A 265 8.77 9.59 -11.60
N SER A 266 8.02 8.53 -11.33
CA SER A 266 6.61 8.39 -11.72
C SER A 266 5.80 7.81 -10.57
N LEU A 267 5.17 8.68 -9.79
CA LEU A 267 4.42 8.34 -8.60
C LEU A 267 2.92 8.38 -8.85
N LYS A 268 2.19 7.43 -8.26
CA LYS A 268 0.73 7.41 -8.24
C LYS A 268 0.22 7.45 -6.81
N ALA A 269 -0.79 8.27 -6.54
CA ALA A 269 -1.38 8.36 -5.22
C ALA A 269 -2.92 8.32 -5.26
N ALA A 270 -3.54 7.68 -4.28
CA ALA A 270 -4.98 7.76 -4.06
C ALA A 270 -5.31 8.76 -2.95
N VAL A 271 -6.44 9.44 -3.07
CA VAL A 271 -6.94 10.37 -2.05
C VAL A 271 -8.28 9.86 -1.55
N LEU A 272 -8.35 9.53 -0.27
CA LEU A 272 -9.55 9.04 0.41
C LEU A 272 -10.01 10.08 1.44
N TYR A 273 -11.28 10.47 1.38
CA TYR A 273 -11.91 11.28 2.40
C TYR A 273 -12.96 10.47 3.18
N LEU A 274 -12.72 10.30 4.47
CA LEU A 274 -13.63 9.63 5.40
C LEU A 274 -14.62 10.65 6.00
N SER A 275 -15.83 10.72 5.45
CA SER A 275 -16.84 11.72 5.78
C SER A 275 -17.90 11.23 6.76
N LYS A 276 -18.72 12.14 7.31
CA LYS A 276 -19.93 11.81 8.07
C LYS A 276 -21.22 11.86 7.21
N GLY A 277 -21.10 11.70 5.88
CA GLY A 277 -22.24 11.55 4.97
C GLY A 277 -22.85 12.85 4.41
N ASN A 278 -22.21 14.01 4.60
CA ASN A 278 -22.66 15.28 4.00
C ASN A 278 -21.50 16.28 3.88
N SER A 279 -20.52 16.02 3.00
CA SER A 279 -19.31 16.84 2.96
C SER A 279 -19.15 17.68 1.70
N GLY A 280 -19.10 19.01 1.86
CA GLY A 280 -18.59 19.92 0.83
C GLY A 280 -17.06 19.87 0.69
N ALA A 281 -16.36 19.12 1.55
CA ALA A 281 -14.90 19.10 1.62
C ALA A 281 -14.24 18.42 0.41
N VAL A 282 -14.94 17.51 -0.29
CA VAL A 282 -14.39 16.78 -1.45
C VAL A 282 -13.91 17.73 -2.55
N GLU A 283 -14.62 18.82 -2.79
CA GLU A 283 -14.20 19.82 -3.79
C GLU A 283 -12.90 20.51 -3.36
N GLU A 284 -12.81 20.90 -2.08
CA GLU A 284 -11.63 21.58 -1.53
C GLU A 284 -10.41 20.65 -1.51
N ILE A 285 -10.60 19.39 -1.13
CA ILE A 285 -9.57 18.34 -1.18
C ILE A 285 -9.12 18.11 -2.62
N ASN A 286 -10.01 18.15 -3.61
CA ASN A 286 -9.63 18.02 -5.01
C ASN A 286 -8.85 19.23 -5.55
N ARG A 287 -9.14 20.45 -5.05
CA ARG A 287 -8.30 21.63 -5.32
C ARG A 287 -6.90 21.46 -4.72
N TRP A 288 -6.83 21.03 -3.46
CA TRP A 288 -5.57 20.70 -2.78
C TRP A 288 -4.77 19.62 -3.52
N ARG A 289 -5.42 18.53 -3.90
CA ARG A 289 -4.83 17.43 -4.67
C ARG A 289 -4.10 17.96 -5.92
N THR A 290 -4.80 18.76 -6.72
CA THR A 290 -4.28 19.29 -7.97
C THR A 290 -3.11 20.25 -7.72
N ALA A 291 -3.22 21.12 -6.71
CA ALA A 291 -2.18 22.04 -6.32
C ALA A 291 -0.93 21.32 -5.77
N THR A 292 -1.11 20.23 -5.01
CA THR A 292 -0.04 19.42 -4.42
C THR A 292 0.76 18.68 -5.48
N ALA A 293 0.08 17.99 -6.41
CA ALA A 293 0.75 17.35 -7.56
C ALA A 293 1.55 18.38 -8.38
N SER A 294 0.96 19.53 -8.65
CA SER A 294 1.62 20.61 -9.40
C SER A 294 2.82 21.18 -8.64
N ALA A 295 2.74 21.31 -7.32
CA ALA A 295 3.85 21.77 -6.49
C ALA A 295 4.99 20.75 -6.50
N TRP A 296 4.69 19.46 -6.33
CA TRP A 296 5.66 18.37 -6.39
C TRP A 296 6.47 18.37 -7.69
N GLU A 297 5.78 18.42 -8.84
CA GLU A 297 6.41 18.44 -10.16
C GLU A 297 7.31 19.68 -10.34
N ARG A 298 6.83 20.87 -9.95
CA ARG A 298 7.66 22.09 -10.06
C ARG A 298 8.90 22.02 -9.19
N ARG A 299 8.80 21.48 -7.98
CA ARG A 299 9.93 21.42 -7.04
C ARG A 299 10.99 20.41 -7.44
N THR A 300 10.60 19.36 -8.14
CA THR A 300 11.53 18.36 -8.68
C THR A 300 12.05 18.72 -10.06
N ASP A 301 11.72 19.91 -10.58
CA ASP A 301 12.01 20.31 -11.97
C ASP A 301 11.52 19.29 -13.00
N VAL A 302 10.33 18.72 -12.73
CA VAL A 302 9.68 17.70 -13.57
C VAL A 302 10.51 16.40 -13.70
N LEU A 303 11.51 16.20 -12.83
CA LEU A 303 12.20 14.90 -12.69
C LEU A 303 11.30 13.85 -12.05
N SER A 304 10.25 14.28 -11.32
CA SER A 304 9.24 13.42 -10.72
C SER A 304 7.84 13.89 -11.07
N LEU A 305 7.05 12.99 -11.67
CA LEU A 305 5.65 13.19 -11.98
C LEU A 305 4.77 12.57 -10.89
N MET A 306 3.71 13.28 -10.49
CA MET A 306 2.80 12.81 -9.43
C MET A 306 1.36 12.76 -9.94
N THR A 307 0.88 11.55 -10.23
CA THR A 307 -0.52 11.32 -10.58
C THR A 307 -1.34 11.03 -9.32
N MET A 308 -2.13 12.01 -8.87
CA MET A 308 -3.06 11.79 -7.76
C MET A 308 -4.46 11.52 -8.28
N ASN A 309 -5.10 10.41 -7.90
CA ASN A 309 -6.49 10.12 -8.25
C ASN A 309 -7.44 11.16 -7.61
N PRO A 310 -8.57 11.52 -8.25
CA PRO A 310 -9.60 12.33 -7.62
C PRO A 310 -10.00 11.79 -6.25
N ALA A 311 -10.33 12.70 -5.32
CA ALA A 311 -10.71 12.31 -3.97
C ALA A 311 -11.98 11.46 -3.97
N GLU A 312 -11.88 10.27 -3.41
CA GLU A 312 -12.99 9.36 -3.16
C GLU A 312 -13.59 9.64 -1.78
N GLU A 313 -14.91 9.71 -1.69
CA GLU A 313 -15.61 9.86 -0.42
C GLU A 313 -16.11 8.50 0.08
N SER A 314 -15.77 8.15 1.32
CA SER A 314 -16.34 7.01 2.03
C SER A 314 -16.85 7.44 3.40
N THR A 315 -17.78 6.68 3.98
CA THR A 315 -18.25 6.94 5.34
C THR A 315 -17.14 6.65 6.36
N PHE A 316 -16.98 7.54 7.33
CA PHE A 316 -16.17 7.34 8.52
C PHE A 316 -16.86 6.33 9.44
N ASP A 317 -16.23 5.17 9.62
CA ASP A 317 -16.71 4.07 10.46
C ASP A 317 -15.93 4.06 11.78
N ASP A 318 -16.62 3.84 12.90
CA ASP A 318 -16.01 3.72 14.23
C ASP A 318 -14.89 2.67 14.28
N ARG A 319 -14.91 1.66 13.40
CA ARG A 319 -13.84 0.65 13.30
C ARG A 319 -12.48 1.25 12.92
N TYR A 320 -12.46 2.47 12.40
CA TYR A 320 -11.23 3.20 12.09
C TYR A 320 -10.70 4.01 13.27
N LEU A 321 -11.32 3.95 14.45
CA LEU A 321 -10.83 4.63 15.64
C LEU A 321 -9.92 3.72 16.45
N GLN A 322 -8.81 4.29 16.94
CA GLN A 322 -7.96 3.60 17.93
C GLN A 322 -8.48 3.83 19.36
N ALA A 323 -8.21 2.86 20.23
CA ALA A 323 -8.64 2.89 21.64
C ALA A 323 -8.13 4.12 22.41
N LYS A 324 -6.94 4.61 22.08
CA LYS A 324 -6.28 5.75 22.74
C LYS A 324 -6.55 7.10 22.04
N GLY A 325 -7.49 7.13 21.08
CA GLY A 325 -7.64 8.25 20.14
C GLY A 325 -6.71 8.09 18.93
N GLY A 326 -7.01 8.77 17.82
CA GLY A 326 -6.32 8.55 16.54
C GLY A 326 -7.14 7.67 15.57
N ILE A 327 -6.62 7.50 14.35
CA ILE A 327 -7.20 6.59 13.34
C ILE A 327 -6.37 5.33 13.16
N ASP A 328 -7.02 4.20 12.85
CA ASP A 328 -6.37 2.95 12.46
C ASP A 328 -6.01 3.02 10.96
N VAL A 329 -4.86 3.59 10.67
CA VAL A 329 -4.34 3.78 9.29
C VAL A 329 -4.21 2.44 8.56
N GLN A 330 -3.87 1.35 9.27
CA GLN A 330 -3.74 0.01 8.68
C GLN A 330 -5.10 -0.53 8.24
N GLU A 331 -6.12 -0.45 9.09
CA GLU A 331 -7.48 -0.91 8.74
C GLU A 331 -8.13 -0.04 7.65
N ILE A 332 -7.84 1.27 7.62
CA ILE A 332 -8.28 2.16 6.54
C ILE A 332 -7.62 1.76 5.22
N ALA A 333 -6.29 1.61 5.19
CA ALA A 333 -5.56 1.21 3.99
C ALA A 333 -6.03 -0.16 3.48
N ARG A 334 -6.22 -1.13 4.39
CA ARG A 334 -6.79 -2.44 4.02
C ARG A 334 -8.18 -2.32 3.44
N SER A 335 -9.04 -1.49 4.01
CA SER A 335 -10.39 -1.26 3.49
C SER A 335 -10.36 -0.63 2.10
N TYR A 336 -9.37 0.23 1.82
CA TYR A 336 -9.14 0.76 0.48
C TYR A 336 -8.74 -0.35 -0.50
N PHE A 337 -7.71 -1.14 -0.19
CA PHE A 337 -7.27 -2.26 -1.03
C PHE A 337 -8.22 -3.46 -1.03
N ASP A 338 -9.32 -3.41 -0.28
CA ASP A 338 -10.37 -4.43 -0.37
C ASP A 338 -11.20 -4.28 -1.65
N THR A 339 -11.20 -3.09 -2.26
CA THR A 339 -11.99 -2.78 -3.47
C THR A 339 -11.15 -2.15 -4.58
N HIS A 340 -9.87 -1.90 -4.33
CA HIS A 340 -8.96 -1.23 -5.25
C HIS A 340 -7.76 -2.10 -5.60
N ARG A 341 -7.23 -1.90 -6.82
CA ARG A 341 -5.98 -2.53 -7.26
C ARG A 341 -4.79 -1.94 -6.51
N ASP A 342 -3.79 -2.77 -6.30
CA ASP A 342 -2.54 -2.39 -5.63
C ASP A 342 -1.57 -1.72 -6.62
N ASP A 343 -1.92 -0.51 -7.06
CA ASP A 343 -1.20 0.22 -8.12
C ASP A 343 -0.77 1.64 -7.74
N ILE A 344 -0.87 1.99 -6.45
CA ILE A 344 -0.51 3.32 -5.91
C ILE A 344 0.73 3.25 -5.01
N ASP A 345 1.58 4.26 -5.10
CA ASP A 345 2.74 4.46 -4.23
C ASP A 345 2.33 5.09 -2.89
N PHE A 346 1.28 5.91 -2.87
CA PHE A 346 0.80 6.56 -1.65
C PHE A 346 -0.73 6.53 -1.51
N LEU A 347 -1.20 6.28 -0.30
CA LEU A 347 -2.59 6.53 0.07
C LEU A 347 -2.65 7.76 0.97
N ILE A 348 -3.42 8.78 0.58
CA ILE A 348 -3.66 9.98 1.38
C ILE A 348 -5.04 9.87 2.02
N ILE A 349 -5.10 10.01 3.34
CA ILE A 349 -6.31 9.95 4.14
C ILE A 349 -6.61 11.34 4.68
N TRP A 350 -7.77 11.85 4.31
CA TRP A 350 -8.46 12.95 4.98
C TRP A 350 -9.63 12.39 5.77
N ASN A 351 -10.00 13.01 6.89
CA ASN A 351 -11.13 12.51 7.68
C ASN A 351 -11.92 13.62 8.39
N ALA A 352 -13.19 13.37 8.72
CA ALA A 352 -14.06 14.38 9.31
C ALA A 352 -13.96 14.52 10.84
N VAL A 353 -13.21 13.67 11.54
CA VAL A 353 -13.40 13.44 12.99
C VAL A 353 -12.13 13.69 13.80
N VAL A 354 -11.04 13.05 13.41
CA VAL A 354 -9.81 12.94 14.18
C VAL A 354 -8.75 13.86 13.57
N PRO A 355 -8.10 14.75 14.34
CA PRO A 355 -6.91 15.46 13.86
C PRO A 355 -5.77 14.47 13.55
N ALA A 356 -4.74 14.89 12.83
CA ALA A 356 -3.61 14.01 12.54
C ALA A 356 -2.85 13.60 13.81
N GLY A 357 -2.44 14.59 14.62
CA GLY A 357 -1.81 14.37 15.91
C GLY A 357 -2.22 15.40 16.97
N SER A 358 -1.55 15.37 18.12
CA SER A 358 -1.72 16.36 19.20
C SER A 358 -0.89 17.62 18.99
N THR A 359 0.24 17.50 18.29
CA THR A 359 1.13 18.61 17.90
C THR A 359 1.29 18.73 16.38
N GLU A 360 1.23 17.59 15.68
CA GLU A 360 1.38 17.52 14.22
C GLU A 360 0.04 17.70 13.50
N ILE A 361 0.08 18.38 12.35
CA ILE A 361 -1.09 18.63 11.51
C ILE A 361 -1.30 17.56 10.44
N ALA A 362 -0.27 16.78 10.12
CA ALA A 362 -0.31 15.59 9.27
C ALA A 362 0.72 14.56 9.77
N GLU A 363 0.62 13.32 9.29
CA GLU A 363 1.56 12.24 9.62
C GLU A 363 1.86 11.36 8.40
N PHE A 364 3.14 11.07 8.17
CA PHE A 364 3.60 10.05 7.23
C PHE A 364 3.83 8.70 7.92
N TRP A 365 3.13 7.67 7.43
CA TRP A 365 3.25 6.29 7.88
C TRP A 365 4.03 5.47 6.84
N PRO A 366 5.32 5.17 7.08
CA PRO A 366 6.13 4.38 6.14
C PRO A 366 5.64 2.93 6.05
N VAL A 367 5.46 2.46 4.81
CA VAL A 367 4.99 1.09 4.52
C VAL A 367 6.11 0.24 3.91
N THR A 368 6.83 0.76 2.91
CA THR A 368 7.99 0.07 2.34
C THR A 368 9.16 1.02 2.17
N ASN A 369 10.36 0.49 2.41
CA ASN A 369 11.60 1.08 1.92
C ASN A 369 12.47 -0.01 1.31
N SER A 370 12.62 0.05 -0.02
CA SER A 370 13.48 -0.84 -0.79
C SER A 370 14.77 -0.14 -1.25
N ALA A 371 15.10 1.04 -0.72
CA ALA A 371 16.32 1.78 -1.07
C ALA A 371 17.29 1.88 0.11
N GLU A 372 18.55 1.52 -0.15
CA GLU A 372 19.68 1.76 0.76
C GLU A 372 20.28 3.15 0.49
N GLY A 373 21.17 3.62 1.39
CA GLY A 373 21.87 4.91 1.23
C GLY A 373 21.07 6.14 1.63
N LEU A 374 19.94 5.95 2.33
CA LEU A 374 19.03 7.04 2.75
C LEU A 374 19.18 7.44 4.22
N GLY A 375 20.02 6.73 4.99
CA GLY A 375 19.99 6.76 6.47
C GLY A 375 18.79 6.02 7.07
N LYS A 376 17.97 5.37 6.24
CA LYS A 376 16.76 4.64 6.62
C LYS A 376 16.96 3.12 6.52
N PRO A 377 16.37 2.31 7.41
CA PRO A 377 16.42 0.86 7.28
C PRO A 377 15.60 0.38 6.08
N LEU A 378 15.97 -0.76 5.50
CA LEU A 378 15.11 -1.50 4.58
C LEU A 378 13.98 -2.18 5.35
N PHE A 379 12.76 -2.12 4.83
CA PHE A 379 11.62 -2.85 5.38
C PHE A 379 10.52 -3.04 4.33
N GLU A 380 9.77 -4.13 4.48
CA GLU A 380 8.55 -4.42 3.72
C GLU A 380 7.44 -4.65 4.75
N ARG A 381 6.41 -3.79 4.70
CA ARG A 381 5.20 -3.91 5.53
C ARG A 381 3.93 -3.80 4.69
N GLY A 382 4.03 -3.88 3.36
CA GLY A 382 2.90 -3.71 2.44
C GLY A 382 1.73 -4.60 2.83
N GLU A 383 2.02 -5.86 3.18
CA GLU A 383 1.01 -6.81 3.61
C GLU A 383 0.16 -6.28 4.77
N LEU A 384 0.76 -5.63 5.78
CA LEU A 384 0.06 -5.08 6.95
C LEU A 384 -0.98 -4.01 6.56
N TYR A 385 -0.75 -3.29 5.48
CA TYR A 385 -1.62 -2.23 4.97
C TYR A 385 -2.54 -2.72 3.84
N GLY A 386 -2.48 -4.00 3.48
CA GLY A 386 -3.27 -4.57 2.38
C GLY A 386 -2.65 -4.37 1.00
N SER A 387 -1.41 -3.89 0.91
CA SER A 387 -0.60 -3.89 -0.32
C SER A 387 0.23 -5.18 -0.42
N ARG A 388 0.83 -5.45 -1.57
CA ARG A 388 1.78 -6.52 -1.88
C ARG A 388 3.08 -6.00 -2.47
N GLY A 389 3.35 -4.70 -2.27
CA GLY A 389 4.68 -4.11 -2.45
C GLY A 389 4.72 -2.76 -3.16
N LYS A 390 3.62 -2.31 -3.80
CA LYS A 390 3.61 -0.99 -4.48
C LYS A 390 3.60 0.17 -3.50
N LEU A 391 2.87 0.03 -2.40
CA LEU A 391 2.64 1.10 -1.43
C LEU A 391 3.93 1.45 -0.67
N LYS A 392 4.38 2.69 -0.83
CA LYS A 392 5.54 3.27 -0.15
C LYS A 392 5.16 3.82 1.22
N GLY A 393 4.04 4.54 1.30
CA GLY A 393 3.55 5.09 2.55
C GLY A 393 2.08 5.49 2.55
N VAL A 394 1.54 5.74 3.73
CA VAL A 394 0.20 6.30 3.94
C VAL A 394 0.33 7.65 4.62
N ILE A 395 -0.36 8.67 4.10
CA ILE A 395 -0.31 10.04 4.65
C ILE A 395 -1.65 10.34 5.29
N HIS A 396 -1.67 10.65 6.57
CA HIS A 396 -2.86 11.13 7.27
C HIS A 396 -2.82 12.65 7.36
N MET A 397 -3.63 13.33 6.55
CA MET A 397 -3.74 14.79 6.52
C MET A 397 -4.66 15.36 7.61
N GLY A 398 -5.14 14.57 8.56
CA GLY A 398 -6.09 15.06 9.57
C GLY A 398 -7.44 15.49 8.98
N ARG A 399 -8.01 16.59 9.51
CA ARG A 399 -9.32 17.09 9.08
C ARG A 399 -9.16 18.24 8.09
N PRO A 400 -10.01 18.32 7.06
CA PRO A 400 -10.01 19.48 6.16
C PRO A 400 -10.07 20.80 6.93
N GLY A 401 -10.88 20.91 7.99
CA GLY A 401 -11.01 22.12 8.80
C GLY A 401 -9.80 22.47 9.67
N ASP A 402 -8.79 21.59 9.80
CA ASP A 402 -7.50 21.94 10.41
C ASP A 402 -6.65 22.83 9.48
N TYR A 403 -7.08 22.94 8.22
CA TYR A 403 -6.55 23.82 7.20
C TYR A 403 -7.68 24.74 6.67
N PRO A 404 -7.49 26.06 6.58
CA PRO A 404 -8.47 26.90 5.92
C PRO A 404 -8.38 26.74 4.39
N LEU A 405 -8.85 25.62 3.83
CA LEU A 405 -8.74 25.25 2.41
C LEU A 405 -9.54 26.15 1.45
N ASN A 406 -10.40 27.01 2.00
CA ASN A 406 -11.20 27.98 1.28
C ASN A 406 -10.45 29.29 0.97
N ASP A 407 -9.28 29.52 1.58
CA ASP A 407 -8.42 30.65 1.27
C ASP A 407 -7.03 30.22 0.76
N SER A 408 -6.33 31.16 0.10
CA SER A 408 -5.04 30.88 -0.53
C SER A 408 -3.94 30.50 0.47
N ALA A 409 -3.98 31.02 1.71
CA ALA A 409 -2.95 30.77 2.71
C ALA A 409 -3.11 29.39 3.35
N GLY A 410 -4.34 29.00 3.68
CA GLY A 410 -4.65 27.66 4.18
C GLY A 410 -4.44 26.59 3.12
N MET A 411 -4.82 26.86 1.86
CA MET A 411 -4.49 25.99 0.73
C MET A 411 -2.98 25.81 0.57
N ALA A 412 -2.20 26.90 0.61
CA ALA A 412 -0.74 26.83 0.54
C ALA A 412 -0.17 26.01 1.71
N ARG A 413 -0.64 26.22 2.94
CA ARG A 413 -0.22 25.43 4.11
C ARG A 413 -0.50 23.93 3.91
N ALA A 414 -1.68 23.57 3.42
CA ALA A 414 -2.04 22.18 3.17
C ALA A 414 -1.16 21.56 2.07
N VAL A 415 -0.87 22.29 1.00
CA VAL A 415 0.03 21.84 -0.08
C VAL A 415 1.44 21.61 0.45
N GLU A 416 2.00 22.57 1.20
CA GLU A 416 3.32 22.44 1.81
C GLU A 416 3.40 21.23 2.75
N THR A 417 2.33 21.01 3.53
CA THR A 417 2.23 19.85 4.41
C THR A 417 2.21 18.55 3.61
N GLY A 418 1.39 18.44 2.56
CA GLY A 418 1.38 17.24 1.72
C GLY A 418 2.73 16.93 1.07
N VAL A 419 3.41 17.96 0.54
CA VAL A 419 4.76 17.83 -0.04
C VAL A 419 5.78 17.38 1.01
N HIS A 420 5.70 17.93 2.23
CA HIS A 420 6.52 17.50 3.37
C HIS A 420 6.32 16.01 3.67
N GLU A 421 5.08 15.57 3.81
CA GLU A 421 4.77 14.15 4.12
C GLU A 421 5.23 13.19 3.02
N PHE A 422 5.10 13.55 1.74
CA PHE A 422 5.64 12.71 0.65
C PHE A 422 7.17 12.58 0.73
N LEU A 423 7.87 13.65 1.10
CA LEU A 423 9.33 13.68 1.08
C LEU A 423 9.95 12.81 2.19
N HIS A 424 9.23 12.55 3.29
CA HIS A 424 9.66 11.62 4.33
C HIS A 424 9.96 10.21 3.81
N GLN A 425 9.41 9.79 2.66
CA GLN A 425 9.77 8.51 2.05
C GLN A 425 11.27 8.40 1.73
N TRP A 426 11.93 9.51 1.40
CA TRP A 426 13.32 9.49 0.91
C TRP A 426 14.30 10.29 1.75
N SER A 427 13.87 11.39 2.36
CA SER A 427 14.80 12.38 2.91
C SER A 427 14.63 12.61 4.42
N GLY A 428 15.46 13.48 4.98
CA GLY A 428 15.43 13.93 6.38
C GLY A 428 16.21 13.05 7.37
N GLU A 429 16.54 11.82 6.99
CA GLU A 429 17.20 10.81 7.86
C GLU A 429 18.66 10.50 7.46
N ALA A 430 19.19 11.09 6.40
CA ALA A 430 20.60 10.81 6.04
C ALA A 430 21.55 11.55 6.98
N ASP A 431 22.61 10.88 7.41
CA ASP A 431 23.68 11.47 8.22
C ASP A 431 24.95 11.68 7.36
N PHE A 432 26.10 11.89 7.99
CA PHE A 432 27.36 11.83 7.25
C PHE A 432 28.50 11.34 8.14
N ARG A 433 29.57 10.87 7.49
CA ARG A 433 30.84 10.58 8.14
C ARG A 433 31.88 11.54 7.59
N ASP A 434 32.52 12.29 8.48
CA ASP A 434 33.50 13.29 8.06
C ASP A 434 34.80 12.65 7.52
N LEU A 435 35.69 13.48 6.96
CA LEU A 435 36.98 13.03 6.41
C LEU A 435 37.91 12.37 7.44
N THR A 436 37.64 12.49 8.74
CA THR A 436 38.39 11.78 9.81
C THR A 436 37.85 10.39 10.09
N GLY A 437 36.70 10.03 9.48
CA GLY A 437 36.02 8.76 9.71
C GLY A 437 35.05 8.79 10.90
N ALA A 438 34.75 9.96 11.46
CA ALA A 438 33.86 10.07 12.59
C ALA A 438 32.42 10.34 12.13
N ASP A 439 31.46 9.63 12.74
CA ASP A 439 30.04 9.83 12.48
C ASP A 439 29.59 11.21 12.98
N ARG A 440 28.70 11.83 12.21
CA ARG A 440 28.19 13.19 12.41
C ARG A 440 26.70 13.21 12.19
N VAL A 441 25.98 13.85 13.11
CA VAL A 441 24.51 13.91 13.13
C VAL A 441 24.00 15.34 12.96
N GLU A 442 24.89 16.31 12.70
CA GLU A 442 24.59 17.74 12.63
C GLU A 442 23.61 18.11 11.50
N LEU A 443 23.41 17.23 10.53
CA LEU A 443 22.40 17.41 9.49
C LEU A 443 20.97 17.18 10.00
N GLN A 444 20.78 16.51 11.13
CA GLN A 444 19.47 16.08 11.61
C GLN A 444 19.04 16.83 12.87
N THR A 445 17.73 16.98 13.05
CA THR A 445 17.15 17.31 14.35
C THR A 445 17.28 16.14 15.32
N SER A 446 16.96 16.36 16.60
CA SER A 446 16.96 15.29 17.60
C SER A 446 15.91 14.20 17.34
N ASP A 447 14.88 14.47 16.55
CA ASP A 447 13.90 13.47 16.13
C ASP A 447 14.44 12.52 15.06
N THR A 448 15.58 12.84 14.43
CA THR A 448 16.26 12.06 13.38
C THR A 448 15.53 11.96 12.03
N TYR A 449 14.31 12.47 11.91
CA TYR A 449 13.47 12.41 10.70
C TYR A 449 13.46 13.72 9.89
N HIS A 450 14.04 14.80 10.43
CA HIS A 450 14.07 16.12 9.81
C HIS A 450 15.48 16.68 9.67
N TRP A 451 15.63 17.56 8.67
CA TRP A 451 16.85 18.34 8.52
C TRP A 451 16.96 19.40 9.63
N SER A 452 18.11 19.40 10.29
CA SER A 452 18.50 20.37 11.30
C SER A 452 18.31 21.79 10.78
N PRO A 453 17.78 22.71 11.59
CA PRO A 453 17.59 24.09 11.16
C PRO A 453 18.94 24.80 10.89
N TYR A 454 20.06 24.25 11.36
CA TYR A 454 21.40 24.76 11.07
C TYR A 454 21.89 24.45 9.65
N VAL A 455 21.25 23.52 8.94
CA VAL A 455 21.66 23.16 7.58
C VAL A 455 21.31 24.30 6.62
N ASP A 456 22.27 24.63 5.77
CA ASP A 456 22.17 25.63 4.70
C ASP A 456 21.57 25.02 3.43
N ILE A 457 20.40 24.41 3.59
CA ILE A 457 19.48 24.01 2.53
C ILE A 457 18.08 24.42 2.96
N ILE A 458 17.15 24.56 2.01
CA ILE A 458 15.74 24.78 2.31
C ILE A 458 14.97 23.61 1.72
N SER A 459 14.57 22.68 2.58
CA SER A 459 13.76 21.52 2.24
C SER A 459 12.37 21.64 2.88
N PRO A 460 11.33 20.99 2.31
CA PRO A 460 10.11 20.74 3.06
C PRO A 460 10.37 20.14 4.45
N LEU A 461 11.34 19.23 4.57
CA LEU A 461 11.68 18.52 5.83
C LEU A 461 12.57 19.31 6.79
N GLY A 462 12.81 20.59 6.53
CA GLY A 462 13.64 21.43 7.39
C GLY A 462 14.83 22.05 6.66
N GLY A 463 15.85 22.41 7.42
CA GLY A 463 16.89 23.32 6.95
C GLY A 463 16.35 24.74 6.77
N TRP A 464 17.10 25.72 7.25
CA TRP A 464 16.64 27.11 7.24
C TRP A 464 17.19 27.94 6.09
N GLY A 465 18.23 27.43 5.42
CA GLY A 465 19.06 28.21 4.52
C GLY A 465 19.73 29.38 5.25
N TRP A 466 21.00 29.65 4.97
CA TRP A 466 21.77 30.63 5.72
C TRP A 466 22.51 31.57 4.79
N GLN A 467 22.13 32.85 4.85
CA GLN A 467 22.88 33.93 4.24
C GLN A 467 24.00 34.37 5.19
N ASP A 468 25.24 34.33 4.73
CA ASP A 468 26.40 34.87 5.45
C ASP A 468 26.40 36.40 5.34
N ASN A 469 26.46 37.10 6.49
CA ASN A 469 26.46 38.56 6.55
C ASN A 469 27.89 39.16 6.45
N GLY A 470 28.93 38.32 6.45
CA GLY A 470 30.34 38.73 6.32
C GLY A 470 30.98 39.24 7.62
N ASP A 471 30.26 39.19 8.74
CA ASP A 471 30.70 39.65 10.07
C ASP A 471 30.70 38.52 11.13
N GLY A 472 30.60 37.27 10.67
CA GLY A 472 30.46 36.08 11.54
C GLY A 472 29.03 35.82 12.01
N THR A 473 28.04 36.57 11.49
CA THR A 473 26.62 36.29 11.67
C THR A 473 25.99 35.73 10.40
N PHE A 474 24.92 34.94 10.60
CA PHE A 474 24.17 34.28 9.53
C PHE A 474 22.69 34.58 9.72
N THR A 475 22.02 34.96 8.64
CA THR A 475 20.57 35.24 8.63
C THR A 475 19.83 34.13 7.89
N SER A 476 18.76 33.62 8.49
CA SER A 476 17.93 32.56 7.92
C SER A 476 17.27 33.05 6.62
N GLN A 477 17.50 32.35 5.52
CA GLN A 477 16.85 32.65 4.25
C GLN A 477 15.34 32.42 4.34
N ARG A 478 14.86 31.44 5.12
CA ARG A 478 13.43 31.26 5.39
C ARG A 478 12.77 32.48 6.03
N ALA A 479 13.49 33.24 6.86
CA ALA A 479 12.97 34.48 7.45
C ALA A 479 12.96 35.66 6.45
N LEU A 480 13.72 35.56 5.36
CA LEU A 480 13.83 36.60 4.32
C LEU A 480 12.87 36.40 3.15
N LEU A 481 12.37 35.18 2.95
CA LEU A 481 11.49 34.82 1.86
C LEU A 481 10.02 34.87 2.27
N THR A 482 9.16 35.28 1.34
CA THR A 482 7.71 35.15 1.50
C THR A 482 7.29 33.68 1.42
N ALA A 483 6.12 33.35 1.98
CA ALA A 483 5.54 32.01 1.87
C ALA A 483 5.40 31.56 0.40
N SER A 484 5.05 32.47 -0.52
CA SER A 484 4.95 32.16 -1.94
C SER A 484 6.31 31.89 -2.59
N GLN A 485 7.39 32.56 -2.17
CA GLN A 485 8.73 32.27 -2.67
C GLN A 485 9.22 30.91 -2.15
N LEU A 486 9.03 30.64 -0.86
CA LEU A 486 9.34 29.33 -0.26
C LEU A 486 8.60 28.19 -0.96
N ALA A 487 7.32 28.39 -1.27
CA ALA A 487 6.49 27.42 -1.98
C ALA A 487 6.99 27.05 -3.38
N ASN A 488 7.79 27.93 -4.00
CA ASN A 488 8.31 27.80 -5.36
C ASN A 488 9.79 27.39 -5.41
N LEU A 489 10.45 27.16 -4.28
CA LEU A 489 11.82 26.67 -4.27
C LEU A 489 11.87 25.22 -4.77
N GLN A 490 12.83 24.94 -5.66
CA GLN A 490 13.18 23.57 -6.02
C GLN A 490 13.70 22.81 -4.81
N PHE A 491 13.55 21.49 -4.82
CA PHE A 491 14.20 20.64 -3.84
C PHE A 491 15.72 20.79 -3.95
N PRO A 492 16.45 20.83 -2.82
CA PRO A 492 17.90 20.87 -2.84
C PRO A 492 18.46 19.60 -3.48
N ASP A 493 19.63 19.70 -4.11
CA ASP A 493 20.27 18.56 -4.80
C ASP A 493 20.42 17.32 -3.90
N LEU A 494 20.62 17.53 -2.59
CA LEU A 494 20.68 16.44 -1.61
C LEU A 494 19.37 15.65 -1.53
N ASP A 495 18.22 16.34 -1.48
CA ASP A 495 16.90 15.70 -1.48
C ASP A 495 16.70 14.95 -2.81
N LEU A 496 17.01 15.58 -3.95
CA LEU A 496 16.88 14.95 -5.27
C LEU A 496 17.78 13.72 -5.43
N TYR A 497 18.99 13.73 -4.85
CA TYR A 497 19.87 12.57 -4.84
C TYR A 497 19.32 11.44 -3.99
N LEU A 498 18.82 11.74 -2.79
CA LEU A 498 18.19 10.74 -1.90
C LEU A 498 16.91 10.16 -2.52
N MET A 499 16.15 10.95 -3.26
CA MET A 499 15.03 10.47 -4.08
C MET A 499 15.50 9.59 -5.25
N GLY A 500 16.75 9.72 -5.69
CA GLY A 500 17.32 9.00 -6.83
C GLY A 500 17.07 9.65 -8.18
N LEU A 501 16.71 10.93 -8.18
CA LEU A 501 16.37 11.71 -9.37
C LEU A 501 17.60 12.36 -10.02
N VAL A 502 18.65 12.62 -9.23
CA VAL A 502 19.93 13.13 -9.73
C VAL A 502 21.09 12.24 -9.29
N PRO A 503 22.14 12.11 -10.11
CA PRO A 503 23.32 11.35 -9.73
C PRO A 503 24.15 12.09 -8.68
N ARG A 504 24.94 11.35 -7.90
CA ARG A 504 25.87 11.88 -6.87
C ARG A 504 26.68 13.10 -7.35
N HIS A 505 27.19 13.08 -8.57
CA HIS A 505 28.06 14.14 -9.09
C HIS A 505 27.33 15.45 -9.40
N SER A 506 25.99 15.45 -9.41
CA SER A 506 25.17 16.66 -9.52
C SER A 506 24.95 17.35 -8.17
N VAL A 507 25.31 16.71 -7.06
CA VAL A 507 25.13 17.29 -5.72
C VAL A 507 26.31 18.20 -5.40
N ALA A 508 26.08 19.51 -5.42
CA ALA A 508 27.08 20.47 -4.99
C ALA A 508 27.39 20.32 -3.49
N PRO A 509 28.62 20.61 -3.04
CA PRO A 509 28.90 20.71 -1.62
C PRO A 509 27.98 21.73 -0.94
N PHE A 510 27.38 21.33 0.17
CA PHE A 510 26.48 22.15 0.97
C PHE A 510 27.11 22.44 2.33
N ARG A 511 26.39 23.17 3.18
CA ARG A 511 26.94 23.71 4.42
C ARG A 511 25.97 23.53 5.58
N TYR A 512 26.49 23.63 6.79
CA TYR A 512 25.69 23.92 7.97
C TYR A 512 26.39 24.97 8.84
N VAL A 513 25.62 25.74 9.60
CA VAL A 513 26.14 26.76 10.50
C VAL A 513 26.27 26.17 11.90
N LYS A 514 27.50 25.96 12.36
CA LYS A 514 27.77 25.57 13.75
C LYS A 514 27.62 26.80 14.66
N PRO A 515 26.60 26.86 15.53
CA PRO A 515 26.39 28.00 16.42
C PRO A 515 27.55 28.14 17.41
N ASP A 516 27.95 29.39 17.72
CA ASP A 516 28.91 29.66 18.81
C ASP A 516 28.32 29.26 20.18
N LYS A 517 27.00 29.42 20.32
CA LYS A 517 26.21 29.01 21.48
C LYS A 517 24.93 28.33 20.99
N PRO A 518 24.78 27.01 21.17
CA PRO A 518 23.53 26.31 20.92
C PRO A 518 22.40 26.96 21.74
N SER A 519 21.22 27.09 21.15
CA SER A 519 20.03 27.66 21.79
C SER A 519 18.82 26.80 21.44
N ASP A 520 17.97 26.54 22.43
CA ASP A 520 16.71 25.82 22.24
C ASP A 520 15.71 26.62 21.38
N THR A 521 15.91 27.94 21.28
CA THR A 521 15.18 28.81 20.35
C THR A 521 16.14 29.42 19.34
N LEU A 522 15.90 29.10 18.07
CA LEU A 522 16.73 29.62 16.99
C LEU A 522 16.27 31.02 16.60
N ALA A 523 17.17 31.99 16.72
CA ALA A 523 16.94 33.34 16.23
C ALA A 523 17.05 33.38 14.69
N ALA A 524 16.34 34.33 14.07
CA ALA A 524 16.43 34.56 12.62
C ALA A 524 17.86 34.92 12.17
N THR A 525 18.66 35.51 13.07
CA THR A 525 20.09 35.76 12.86
C THR A 525 20.88 35.15 14.01
N MET A 526 21.98 34.45 13.70
CA MET A 526 22.82 33.78 14.68
C MET A 526 24.31 33.98 14.42
N LYS A 527 25.15 33.89 15.47
CA LYS A 527 26.61 33.83 15.35
C LYS A 527 27.09 32.39 15.27
N GLY A 528 28.08 32.13 14.44
CA GLY A 528 28.63 30.80 14.30
C GLY A 528 29.75 30.71 13.27
N SER A 529 30.03 29.47 12.88
CA SER A 529 31.00 29.16 11.83
C SER A 529 30.40 28.19 10.81
N VAL A 530 30.74 28.39 9.55
CA VAL A 530 30.31 27.51 8.46
C VAL A 530 31.15 26.24 8.47
N GLN A 531 30.46 25.12 8.40
CA GLN A 531 31.04 23.81 8.14
C GLN A 531 30.57 23.34 6.77
N LYS A 532 31.48 22.77 5.98
CA LYS A 532 31.21 22.27 4.64
C LYS A 532 30.98 20.77 4.71
N VAL A 533 29.99 20.29 3.97
CA VAL A 533 29.70 18.85 3.80
C VAL A 533 29.64 18.56 2.31
N THR A 534 30.21 17.42 1.93
CA THR A 534 30.17 16.91 0.56
C THR A 534 29.26 15.70 0.47
N ILE A 535 28.73 15.45 -0.72
CA ILE A 535 27.97 14.22 -0.99
C ILE A 535 28.79 12.95 -0.72
N ASP A 536 30.11 13.02 -0.83
CA ASP A 536 31.01 11.91 -0.55
C ASP A 536 31.02 11.52 0.92
N GLU A 537 30.92 12.50 1.83
CA GLU A 537 30.81 12.28 3.27
C GLU A 537 29.45 11.68 3.65
N VAL A 538 28.37 12.13 2.99
CA VAL A 538 27.03 11.53 3.14
C VAL A 538 27.04 10.08 2.68
N VAL A 539 27.62 9.81 1.49
CA VAL A 539 27.77 8.45 0.94
C VAL A 539 28.68 7.59 1.82
N TYR A 540 29.69 8.17 2.46
CA TYR A 540 30.59 7.43 3.34
C TYR A 540 29.89 7.01 4.65
N GLY A 541 28.96 7.82 5.16
CA GLY A 541 28.12 7.48 6.32
C GLY A 541 27.03 6.45 5.98
N ASN A 542 26.31 6.66 4.88
CA ASN A 542 25.05 5.96 4.60
C ASN A 542 25.17 4.85 3.55
N GLY A 543 26.27 4.82 2.80
CA GLY A 543 26.41 4.04 1.58
C GLY A 543 25.89 4.77 0.34
N VAL A 544 26.15 4.17 -0.83
CA VAL A 544 25.64 4.69 -2.10
C VAL A 544 24.16 4.38 -2.19
N ARG A 545 23.33 5.35 -2.62
CA ARG A 545 21.92 5.10 -2.86
C ARG A 545 21.72 3.99 -3.89
N ARG A 546 21.02 2.92 -3.53
CA ARG A 546 20.75 1.76 -4.41
C ARG A 546 19.33 1.25 -4.21
N CYS A 547 18.70 0.87 -5.32
CA CYS A 547 17.44 0.15 -5.27
C CYS A 547 17.68 -1.33 -5.04
N MET A 548 16.96 -1.91 -4.08
CA MET A 548 17.01 -3.31 -3.68
C MET A 548 15.70 -4.05 -3.99
N ALA A 549 14.76 -3.39 -4.67
CA ALA A 549 13.53 -4.03 -5.12
C ALA A 549 13.84 -5.13 -6.18
N PRO A 550 13.04 -6.22 -6.24
CA PRO A 550 13.30 -7.39 -7.08
C PRO A 550 13.27 -7.15 -8.59
#